data_AF-A0A959TAJ2-F1
#
_entry.id   AF-A0A959TAJ2-F1
#
_cell.length_a   1.000
_cell.length_b   1.000
_cell.length_c   1.000
_cell.angle_alpha   90.00
_cell.angle_beta   90.00
_cell.angle_gamma   90.00
#
_symmetry.space_group_name_H-M   'P 1'
#
loop_
_entity.id
_entity.type
_entity.pdbx_description
1 polymer ?
#
loop_
_entity_poly.entity_id
_entity_poly.type
_entity_poly.pdbx_seq_one_letter_code
_entity_poly.pdbx_strand_id
1 'polypeptide(L)'
;AFFAAKKSFFDELKDQYREVRERKQALLEEAEQLKDSTAWRQTADRLKALQAAWKEAGSAGPRDEHKLWSKFREACDGFFQARKAHFKEQD
;
A
#
# COMPACT_ATOMS: atom_id res chain seq x y z
N ALA A 1 6.05 -30.42 -26.04
CA ALA A 1 6.85 -29.49 -25.20
C ALA A 1 6.15 -28.14 -24.89
N PHE A 2 4.81 -28.05 -24.92
CA PHE A 2 4.08 -26.78 -24.73
C PHE A 2 3.70 -26.48 -23.27
N PHE A 3 3.44 -27.53 -22.47
CA PHE A 3 3.03 -27.38 -21.06
C PHE A 3 4.18 -27.01 -20.10
N ALA A 4 5.42 -27.39 -20.42
CA ALA A 4 6.58 -27.10 -19.59
C ALA A 4 6.94 -25.59 -19.62
N ALA A 5 6.95 -24.98 -20.81
CA ALA A 5 7.19 -23.55 -20.96
C ALA A 5 6.10 -22.69 -20.29
N LYS A 6 4.85 -23.19 -20.32
CA LYS A 6 3.72 -22.52 -19.65
C LYS A 6 3.86 -22.52 -18.12
N LYS A 7 4.38 -23.61 -17.55
CA LYS A 7 4.62 -23.72 -16.11
C LYS A 7 5.68 -22.71 -15.64
N SER A 8 6.82 -22.64 -16.33
CA SER A 8 7.91 -21.71 -15.97
C SER A 8 7.50 -20.25 -16.01
N PHE A 9 6.67 -19.83 -16.98
CA PHE A 9 6.15 -18.47 -17.05
C PHE A 9 5.26 -18.10 -15.84
N PHE A 10 4.40 -19.02 -15.41
CA PHE A 10 3.55 -18.79 -14.23
C PHE A 10 4.35 -18.81 -12.92
N ASP A 11 5.41 -19.62 -12.83
CA ASP A 11 6.31 -19.62 -11.68
C ASP A 11 7.08 -18.29 -11.59
N GLU A 12 7.63 -17.77 -12.70
CA GLU A 12 8.28 -16.45 -12.75
C GLU A 12 7.32 -15.29 -12.41
N LEU A 13 6.09 -15.34 -12.91
CA LEU A 13 5.06 -14.34 -12.55
C LEU A 13 4.75 -14.36 -11.06
N LYS A 14 4.68 -15.57 -10.48
CA LYS A 14 4.36 -15.74 -9.06
C LYS A 14 5.45 -15.16 -8.17
N ASP A 15 6.71 -15.34 -8.54
CA ASP A 15 7.84 -14.76 -7.82
C ASP A 15 7.85 -13.22 -7.95
N GLN A 16 7.60 -12.67 -9.14
CA GLN A 16 7.43 -11.22 -9.31
C GLN A 16 6.29 -10.67 -8.44
N TYR A 17 5.14 -11.32 -8.42
CA TYR A 17 4.02 -10.91 -7.55
C TYR A 17 4.36 -11.00 -6.07
N ARG A 18 5.18 -11.98 -5.66
CA ARG A 18 5.65 -12.11 -4.29
C ARG A 18 6.51 -10.92 -3.88
N GLU A 19 7.48 -10.53 -4.71
CA GLU A 19 8.32 -9.36 -4.43
C GLU A 19 7.50 -8.08 -4.34
N VAL A 20 6.56 -7.87 -5.27
CA VAL A 20 5.67 -6.70 -5.24
C VAL A 20 4.78 -6.72 -4.00
N ARG A 21 4.27 -7.90 -3.61
CA ARG A 21 3.46 -8.09 -2.39
C ARG A 21 4.24 -7.69 -1.15
N GLU A 22 5.49 -8.12 -1.02
CA GLU A 22 6.34 -7.77 0.13
C GLU A 22 6.63 -6.26 0.18
N ARG A 23 6.92 -5.63 -0.97
CA ARG A 23 7.07 -4.17 -1.05
C ARG A 23 5.80 -3.44 -0.63
N LYS A 24 4.63 -3.84 -1.14
CA LYS A 24 3.33 -3.26 -0.76
C LYS A 24 3.01 -3.48 0.72
N GLN A 25 3.39 -4.63 1.28
CA GLN A 25 3.21 -4.90 2.70
C GLN A 25 4.06 -3.95 3.56
N ALA A 26 5.32 -3.71 3.19
CA ALA A 26 6.16 -2.73 3.87
C ALA A 26 5.56 -1.31 3.80
N LEU A 27 5.04 -0.90 2.63
CA LEU A 27 4.35 0.40 2.48
C LEU A 27 3.10 0.51 3.37
N LEU A 28 2.36 -0.59 3.52
CA LEU A 28 1.21 -0.67 4.42
C LEU A 28 1.63 -0.52 5.88
N GLU A 29 2.65 -1.26 6.32
CA GLU A 29 3.16 -1.16 7.69
C GLU A 29 3.63 0.26 8.01
N GLU A 30 4.30 0.92 7.07
CA GLU A 30 4.70 2.32 7.22
C GLU A 30 3.47 3.26 7.33
N ALA A 31 2.45 3.06 6.50
CA ALA A 31 1.21 3.84 6.58
C ALA A 31 0.44 3.61 7.90
N GLU A 32 0.44 2.38 8.42
CA GLU A 32 -0.20 2.05 9.70
C GLU A 32 0.53 2.70 10.88
N GLN A 33 1.86 2.76 10.88
CA GLN A 33 2.63 3.46 11.91
C GLN A 33 2.38 4.97 11.88
N LEU A 34 2.13 5.50 10.69
CA LEU A 34 1.87 6.91 10.46
C LEU A 34 0.43 7.33 10.82
N LYS A 35 -0.52 6.40 10.88
CA LYS A 35 -1.94 6.73 11.09
C LYS A 35 -2.22 7.45 12.40
N ASP A 36 -1.45 7.12 13.45
CA ASP A 36 -1.57 7.65 14.80
C ASP A 36 -0.63 8.85 15.05
N SER A 37 0.11 9.28 14.02
CA SER A 37 1.04 10.40 14.12
C SER A 37 0.31 11.74 14.12
N THR A 38 0.63 12.60 15.09
CA THR A 38 0.11 13.97 15.21
C THR A 38 0.86 14.98 14.33
N ALA A 39 1.91 14.54 13.62
CA ALA A 39 2.66 15.37 12.68
C ALA A 39 1.90 15.55 11.35
N TRP A 40 0.73 16.21 11.39
CA TRP A 40 -0.26 16.22 10.30
C TRP A 40 0.29 16.57 8.91
N ARG A 41 1.21 17.53 8.81
CA ARG A 41 1.85 17.93 7.54
C ARG A 41 2.83 16.87 7.05
N GLN A 42 3.78 16.47 7.90
CA GLN A 42 4.82 15.50 7.55
C GLN A 42 4.23 14.13 7.21
N THR A 43 3.27 13.68 8.01
CA THR A 43 2.57 12.42 7.78
C THR A 43 1.76 12.45 6.49
N ALA A 44 1.07 13.55 6.18
CA ALA A 44 0.34 13.66 4.91
C ALA A 44 1.27 13.60 3.70
N ASP A 45 2.45 14.24 3.77
CA ASP A 45 3.45 14.17 2.71
C ASP A 45 4.00 12.74 2.55
N ARG A 46 4.29 12.08 3.67
CA ARG A 46 4.76 10.69 3.70
C ARG A 46 3.71 9.72 3.14
N LEU A 47 2.45 9.84 3.53
CA LEU A 47 1.35 9.02 2.98
C LEU A 47 1.16 9.22 1.47
N LYS A 48 1.36 10.44 0.95
CA LYS A 48 1.37 10.70 -0.50
C LYS A 48 2.55 10.02 -1.18
N ALA A 49 3.74 10.09 -0.59
CA ALA A 49 4.92 9.38 -1.10
C ALA A 49 4.71 7.85 -1.11
N LEU A 50 4.09 7.31 -0.05
CA LEU A 50 3.72 5.90 0.02
C LEU A 50 2.69 5.50 -1.06
N GLN A 51 1.72 6.36 -1.35
CA GLN A 51 0.79 6.15 -2.48
C GLN A 51 1.49 6.15 -3.85
N ALA A 52 2.49 7.02 -4.04
CA ALA A 52 3.29 7.03 -5.27
C ALA A 52 4.10 5.74 -5.39
N ALA A 53 4.82 5.36 -4.33
CA ALA A 53 5.57 4.12 -4.26
C ALA A 53 4.69 2.88 -4.47
N TRP A 54 3.44 2.90 -4.01
CA TRP A 54 2.47 1.82 -4.24
C TRP A 54 2.13 1.62 -5.71
N LYS A 55 1.96 2.73 -6.45
CA LYS A 55 1.70 2.70 -7.89
C LYS A 55 2.94 2.26 -8.67
N GLU A 56 4.13 2.71 -8.25
CA GLU A 56 5.40 2.32 -8.84
C GLU A 56 5.76 0.86 -8.59
N ALA A 57 5.35 0.29 -7.45
CA ALA A 57 5.60 -1.10 -7.11
C ALA A 57 4.92 -2.09 -8.08
N GLY A 58 3.94 -1.67 -8.88
CA GLY A 58 3.22 -2.53 -9.83
C GLY A 58 2.10 -3.32 -9.15
N SER A 59 1.70 -4.49 -9.67
CA SER A 59 0.63 -5.31 -9.11
C SER A 59 1.17 -6.54 -8.38
N ALA A 60 0.65 -6.82 -7.19
CA ALA A 60 0.92 -8.03 -6.40
C ALA A 60 0.02 -9.22 -6.80
N GLY A 61 -0.65 -9.10 -7.94
CA GLY A 61 -1.72 -10.00 -8.37
C GLY A 61 -3.07 -9.65 -7.74
N PRO A 62 -4.19 -10.01 -8.40
CA PRO A 62 -5.53 -9.52 -8.05
C PRO A 62 -6.00 -9.92 -6.66
N ARG A 63 -5.51 -11.06 -6.14
CA ARG A 63 -5.90 -11.59 -4.83
C ARG A 63 -5.32 -10.80 -3.66
N ASP A 64 -4.01 -10.57 -3.69
CA ASP A 64 -3.29 -9.87 -2.61
C ASP A 64 -3.40 -8.36 -2.76
N GLU A 65 -3.42 -7.84 -3.99
CA GLU A 65 -3.52 -6.41 -4.26
C GLU A 65 -4.77 -5.78 -3.63
N HIS A 66 -5.94 -6.39 -3.81
CA HIS A 66 -7.18 -5.86 -3.23
C HIS A 66 -7.12 -5.82 -1.70
N LYS A 67 -6.60 -6.88 -1.06
CA LYS A 67 -6.49 -6.98 0.39
C LYS A 67 -5.52 -5.94 0.94
N LEU A 68 -4.35 -5.82 0.32
CA LEU A 68 -3.33 -4.85 0.70
C LEU A 68 -3.84 -3.41 0.49
N TRP A 69 -4.45 -3.14 -0.66
CA TRP A 69 -4.98 -1.82 -0.99
C TRP A 69 -6.09 -1.37 -0.04
N SER A 70 -7.01 -2.28 0.31
CA SER A 70 -8.08 -1.98 1.27
C SER A 70 -7.50 -1.53 2.62
N LYS A 71 -6.51 -2.26 3.15
CA LYS A 71 -5.86 -1.90 4.42
C LYS A 71 -5.07 -0.60 4.33
N PHE A 72 -4.35 -0.41 3.23
CA PHE A 72 -3.55 0.80 3.03
C PHE A 72 -4.43 2.04 2.96
N ARG A 73 -5.57 1.92 2.26
CA ARG A 73 -6.58 2.95 2.19
C ARG A 73 -7.23 3.22 3.54
N GLU A 74 -7.55 2.19 4.31
CA GLU A 74 -8.10 2.33 5.67
C GLU A 74 -7.15 3.10 6.59
N ALA A 75 -5.85 2.80 6.55
CA ALA A 75 -4.84 3.54 7.31
C ALA A 75 -4.77 5.03 6.89
N CYS A 76 -4.78 5.29 5.57
CA CYS A 76 -4.81 6.66 5.04
C CYS A 76 -6.10 7.40 5.44
N ASP A 77 -7.27 6.80 5.23
CA ASP A 77 -8.57 7.40 5.54
C ASP A 77 -8.68 7.68 7.04
N GLY A 78 -8.24 6.76 7.91
CA GLY A 78 -8.20 6.97 9.35
C GLY A 78 -7.38 8.21 9.74
N PHE A 79 -6.18 8.35 9.19
CA PHE A 79 -5.33 9.53 9.41
C PHE A 79 -6.00 10.83 8.92
N PHE A 80 -6.54 10.84 7.70
CA PHE A 80 -7.16 12.04 7.15
C PHE A 80 -8.45 12.42 7.88
N GLN A 81 -9.21 11.45 8.40
CA GLN A 81 -10.36 11.71 9.25
C GLN A 81 -9.94 12.30 10.59
N ALA A 82 -8.93 11.73 11.26
CA ALA A 82 -8.38 12.27 12.50
C ALA A 82 -7.86 13.71 12.32
N ARG A 83 -7.14 13.95 11.21
CA ARG A 83 -6.70 15.28 10.81
C ARG A 83 -7.89 16.22 10.64
N LYS A 84 -8.89 15.82 9.85
CA LYS A 84 -10.06 16.65 9.57
C LYS A 84 -10.82 16.99 10.84
N ALA A 85 -10.98 16.04 11.76
CA ALA A 85 -11.61 16.28 13.06
C ALA A 85 -10.82 17.33 13.87
N HIS A 86 -9.49 17.15 13.95
CA HIS A 86 -8.63 18.07 14.69
C HIS A 86 -8.66 19.52 14.14
N PHE A 87 -8.60 19.69 12.82
CA PHE A 87 -8.67 21.01 12.19
C PHE A 87 -10.09 21.60 12.20
N LYS A 88 -11.14 20.78 12.26
CA LYS A 88 -12.54 21.26 12.34
C LYS A 88 -12.88 21.86 13.71
N GLU A 89 -12.21 21.43 14.77
CA GLU A 89 -12.32 22.04 16.10
C GLU A 89 -11.47 23.31 16.28
N GLN A 90 -10.56 23.59 15.32
CA GLN A 90 -9.68 24.76 15.35
C GLN A 90 -10.14 25.91 14.42
N ASP A 91 -11.28 25.76 13.75
CA ASP A 91 -11.95 26.80 12.96
C ASP A 91 -13.14 27.36 13.77
#